data_AF-A0A9J5YU60-F1
#
_entry.id   AF-A0A9J5YU60-F1
#
_cell.length_a   1.000
_cell.length_b   1.000
_cell.length_c   1.000
_cell.angle_alpha   90.00
_cell.angle_beta   90.00
_cell.angle_gamma   90.00
#
_symmetry.space_group_name_H-M   'P 1'
#
loop_
_entity.id
_entity.type
_entity.pdbx_description
1 polymer ?
#
loop_
_entity_poly.entity_id
_entity_poly.type
_entity_poly.pdbx_seq_one_letter_code
_entity_poly.pdbx_strand_id
1 'polypeptide(L)' 'MGTAQGLQSLASLTVTSCGVTDLSLEAVGKGCTNIKSMCLRECFVSDGGLVAFAQAAGSLEYLLLEDCSQPC' A
#
# COMPACT_ATOMS: atom_id res chain seq x y z
N MET A 1 8.68 -12.81 -6.89
CA MET A 1 8.54 -11.95 -5.69
C MET A 1 9.06 -10.57 -6.06
N GLY A 2 8.18 -9.58 -6.22
CA GLY A 2 8.56 -8.23 -6.62
C GLY A 2 8.82 -7.37 -5.39
N THR A 3 10.01 -6.77 -5.29
CA THR A 3 10.38 -5.84 -4.23
C THR A 3 10.38 -4.42 -4.79
N ALA A 4 9.62 -3.50 -4.19
CA ALA A 4 9.52 -2.10 -4.59
C ALA A 4 10.78 -1.25 -4.23
N GLN A 5 11.96 -1.88 -4.17
CA GLN A 5 13.16 -1.35 -3.52
C GLN A 5 13.88 -0.22 -4.30
N GLY A 6 13.27 0.31 -5.35
CA GLY A 6 13.84 1.37 -6.21
C GLY A 6 12.92 2.56 -6.48
N LEU A 7 11.72 2.59 -5.89
CA LEU A 7 10.69 3.59 -6.20
C LEU A 7 10.77 4.80 -5.24
N GLN A 8 11.98 5.31 -5.02
CA GLN A 8 12.23 6.41 -4.07
C GLN A 8 11.70 7.77 -4.52
N SER A 9 11.34 7.91 -5.81
CA SER A 9 10.67 9.12 -6.34
C SER A 9 9.19 8.93 -6.56
N LEU A 10 8.63 7.77 -6.19
CA LEU A 10 7.22 7.48 -6.42
C LEU A 10 6.36 8.22 -5.39
N ALA A 11 5.65 9.25 -5.85
CA ALA A 11 4.76 10.05 -5.01
C ALA A 11 3.32 9.51 -4.95
N SER A 12 2.88 8.78 -5.98
CA SER A 12 1.52 8.24 -6.04
C SER A 12 1.52 6.81 -6.58
N LEU A 13 0.77 5.92 -5.94
CA LEU A 13 0.58 4.53 -6.38
C LEU A 13 -0.90 4.17 -6.30
N THR A 14 -1.42 3.60 -7.38
CA THR A 14 -2.76 3.02 -7.42
C THR A 14 -2.66 1.54 -7.71
N VAL A 15 -3.33 0.71 -6.90
CA VAL A 15 -3.44 -0.72 -7.09
C VAL A 15 -4.91 -1.11 -7.13
N THR A 16 -5.32 -1.80 -8.19
CA THR A 16 -6.72 -2.19 -8.43
C THR A 16 -6.82 -3.69 -8.67
N SER A 17 -7.78 -4.37 -8.03
CA SER A 17 -8.13 -5.78 -8.24
C SER A 17 -6.91 -6.71 -8.21
N CYS A 18 -6.01 -6.48 -7.27
CA CYS A 18 -4.79 -7.26 -7.13
C CYS A 18 -4.79 -7.99 -5.78
N GLY A 19 -4.25 -9.21 -5.77
CA GLY A 19 -4.03 -10.01 -4.56
C GLY A 19 -2.91 -9.44 -3.68
N VAL A 20 -3.00 -8.15 -3.37
CA VAL A 20 -2.10 -7.47 -2.43
C VAL A 20 -2.33 -8.09 -1.07
N THR A 21 -1.26 -8.57 -0.48
CA THR A 21 -1.21 -9.05 0.90
C THR A 21 -0.58 -7.99 1.79
N ASP A 22 -0.86 -8.06 3.08
CA ASP A 22 -0.26 -7.19 4.10
C ASP A 22 1.27 -7.11 3.98
N LEU A 23 1.92 -8.24 3.72
CA LEU A 23 3.37 -8.34 3.50
C LEU A 23 3.83 -7.54 2.27
N SER A 24 3.11 -7.66 1.16
CA SER A 24 3.44 -6.91 -0.05
C SER A 24 3.21 -5.41 0.12
N LEU A 25 2.16 -5.03 0.87
CA LEU A 25 1.86 -3.64 1.15
C LEU A 25 2.93 -3.01 2.07
N GLU A 26 3.34 -3.72 3.12
CA GLU A 26 4.46 -3.29 3.98
C GLU A 26 5.77 -3.14 3.18
N ALA A 27 6.06 -4.08 2.27
CA ALA A 27 7.22 -3.99 1.40
C ALA A 27 7.18 -2.77 0.46
N VAL A 28 5.99 -2.38 -0.01
CA VAL A 28 5.78 -1.14 -0.77
C VAL A 28 6.07 0.06 0.11
N GLY A 29 5.55 0.12 1.35
CA GLY A 29 5.84 1.23 2.27
C GLY A 29 7.34 1.38 2.57
N LYS A 30 8.05 0.25 2.74
CA LYS A 30 9.51 0.24 2.98
C LYS A 30 10.33 0.61 1.74
N GLY A 31 9.87 0.24 0.54
CA GLY A 31 10.55 0.54 -0.71
C GLY A 31 10.28 1.94 -1.26
N CYS A 32 9.08 2.47 -1.00
CA CYS A 32 8.56 3.75 -1.50
C CYS A 32 8.44 4.77 -0.35
N THR A 33 9.56 5.20 0.22
CA THR A 33 9.57 6.08 1.41
C THR A 33 9.00 7.49 1.18
N ASN A 34 8.94 7.94 -0.08
CA ASN A 34 8.41 9.26 -0.48
C ASN A 34 6.98 9.20 -1.03
N ILE A 35 6.28 8.08 -0.85
CA ILE A 35 4.90 7.95 -1.31
C ILE A 35 4.00 8.89 -0.51
N LYS A 36 3.21 9.70 -1.23
CA LYS A 36 2.27 10.68 -0.67
C LYS A 36 0.83 10.26 -0.86
N SER A 37 0.53 9.59 -1.96
CA SER A 37 -0.83 9.15 -2.28
C SER A 37 -0.84 7.66 -2.59
N MET A 38 -1.68 6.92 -1.88
CA MET A 38 -1.90 5.49 -2.11
C MET A 38 -3.39 5.27 -2.36
N CYS A 39 -3.72 4.59 -3.44
CA CYS A 39 -5.08 4.17 -3.74
C CYS A 39 -5.14 2.66 -3.87
N LEU A 40 -5.97 2.02 -3.05
CA LEU A 40 -6.24 0.59 -3.08
C LEU A 40 -7.69 0.39 -3.49
N ARG A 41 -7.91 -0.33 -4.59
CA ARG A 41 -9.24 -0.66 -5.09
C ARG A 41 -9.39 -2.17 -5.19
N GLU A 42 -10.48 -2.73 -4.67
CA GLU A 42 -10.79 -4.18 -4.74
C GLU A 42 -9.61 -5.04 -4.22
N CYS A 43 -9.00 -4.64 -3.11
CA CYS A 43 -7.86 -5.32 -2.51
C CYS A 43 -8.24 -6.00 -1.19
N PHE A 44 -7.65 -7.18 -0.93
CA PHE A 44 -7.84 -7.94 0.30
C PHE A 44 -6.73 -7.64 1.32
N VAL A 45 -6.77 -6.44 1.90
CA VAL A 45 -5.79 -5.99 2.92
C VAL A 45 -6.47 -5.95 4.28
N SER A 46 -5.78 -6.42 5.32
CA SER A 46 -6.27 -6.30 6.69
C SER A 46 -5.94 -4.93 7.30
N ASP A 47 -6.64 -4.55 8.35
CA ASP A 47 -6.30 -3.36 9.15
C ASP A 47 -4.84 -3.39 9.62
N GLY A 48 -4.32 -4.58 9.96
CA GLY A 48 -2.93 -4.76 10.35
C GLY A 48 -1.96 -4.45 9.21
N GLY A 49 -2.27 -4.88 7.99
CA GLY A 49 -1.50 -4.56 6.79
C GLY A 49 -1.49 -3.06 6.48
N LEU A 50 -2.63 -2.39 6.62
CA LEU A 50 -2.74 -0.95 6.43
C LEU A 50 -1.93 -0.16 7.47
N VAL A 51 -1.97 -0.58 8.74
CA VAL A 51 -1.17 0.04 9.80
C VAL A 51 0.32 -0.16 9.56
N ALA A 52 0.75 -1.37 9.18
CA ALA A 52 2.15 -1.65 8.86
C ALA A 52 2.64 -0.82 7.66
N PHE A 53 1.81 -0.69 6.63
CA PHE A 53 2.09 0.18 5.50
C PHE A 53 2.22 1.65 5.89
N ALA A 54 1.26 2.19 6.64
CA ALA A 54 1.28 3.58 7.07
C ALA A 54 2.49 3.90 7.96
N GLN A 55 2.91 2.95 8.81
CA GLN A 55 4.13 3.10 9.61
C GLN A 55 5.40 3.11 8.76
N ALA A 56 5.45 2.31 7.70
CA ALA A 56 6.59 2.26 6.78
C ALA A 56 6.62 3.46 5.82
N ALA A 57 5.45 3.87 5.32
CA ALA A 57 5.25 4.99 4.41
C ALA A 57 5.12 6.32 5.18
N GLY A 58 6.22 6.79 5.77
CA GLY A 58 6.23 7.97 6.64
C GLY A 58 5.87 9.31 5.97
N SER A 59 5.78 9.35 4.63
CA SER A 59 5.42 10.54 3.85
C SER A 59 3.97 10.51 3.32
N LEU A 60 3.17 9.53 3.72
CA LEU A 60 1.82 9.32 3.20
C LEU A 60 0.88 10.46 3.66
N GLU A 61 0.29 11.16 2.70
CA GLU A 61 -0.66 12.26 2.92
C GLU A 61 -2.10 11.82 2.63
N TYR A 62 -2.29 10.94 1.65
CA TYR A 62 -3.61 10.49 1.17
C TYR A 62 -3.65 8.98 1.02
N LEU A 63 -4.62 8.34 1.67
CA LEU A 63 -4.92 6.92 1.50
C LEU A 63 -6.38 6.78 1.07
N LEU A 64 -6.60 6.23 -0.12
CA LEU A 64 -7.93 5.91 -0.62
C LEU A 64 -8.13 4.40 -0.62
N LEU A 65 -9.23 3.95 -0.03
CA LEU A 65 -9.67 2.56 -0.03
C LEU A 65 -11.02 2.49 -0.74
N GLU A 66 -11.08 1.75 -1.84
CA GLU A 66 -12.32 1.54 -2.60
C GLU A 66 -12.59 0.04 -2.69
N ASP A 67 -13.77 -0.39 -2.28
CA ASP A 67 -14.20 -1.79 -2.37
C ASP A 67 -13.20 -2.81 -1.77
N CYS A 68 -12.40 -2.38 -0.78
CA CYS A 68 -11.52 -3.25 -0.02
C CYS A 68 -12.35 -3.91 1.08
N SER A 69 -13.15 -4.91 0.70
CA SER A 69 -13.95 -5.69 1.63
C SER A 69 -13.21 -6.98 2.00
N GLN A 70 -12.81 -7.11 3.27
CA GLN A 70 -12.44 -8.43 3.79
C GLN A 70 -13.71 -9.30 3.78
N PRO A 71 -13.68 -10.51 3.21
CA PRO A 71 -14.79 -11.44 3.39
C PRO A 71 -14.92 -11.73 4.89
N CYS A 72 -16.14 -11.57 5.43
CA CYS A 72 -16.50 -11.88 6.82
C CYS A 72 -16.10 -13.29 7.24
#